data_AF-A0A0F8YUL5-F1
#
_entry.id   AF-A0A0F8YUL5-F1
#
_cell.length_a   1.000
_cell.length_b   1.000
_cell.length_c   1.000
_cell.angle_alpha   90.00
_cell.angle_beta   90.00
_cell.angle_gamma   90.00
#
_symmetry.space_group_name_H-M   'P 1'
#
loop_
_entity.id
_entity.type
_entity.pdbx_description
1 polymer ?
#
loop_
_entity_poly.entity_id
_entity_poly.type
_entity_poly.pdbx_seq_one_letter_code
_entity_poly.pdbx_strand_id
1 'polypeptide(L)'
;YGVAVIIVVFLPIASLQGMEGKMFAPLAYSISIALGCSLVLTVTLIPALASLFLKPTSVFGTGRFRHPADLVRQMYRPHLTWSLNQPRIVLLAAVVLLIVGLALVPTLGTEFLPSMDEGDIVVQPFQIPSVSLTQSLDVVGRIEEAILELPEVTRVVSRTGRSDIASDPMGVGESDIYVLLKPRSEWTTARRKEGLVDALREKLDSVPGVEFGYTQPIQMRVDELVSGVKSQIAVKVFGDDLNQLADLGDQVAFILRDIRGAADIKVEAVEGLGYLQINMHRRRMARFGVSVAQVRSLIEVAMGGHVVTTVPEGDRRTEDIFDGTPMQAARGLGNTLGSMLRPEGEDWHRIRTI
;
A
#
# COMPACT_ATOMS: atom_id res chain seq x y z
N TYR A 1 -17.26 32.85 24.78
CA TYR A 1 -18.28 32.35 23.84
C TYR A 1 -17.66 31.76 22.58
N GLY A 2 -16.88 32.52 21.79
CA GLY A 2 -16.27 32.01 20.55
C GLY A 2 -15.42 30.74 20.71
N VAL A 3 -14.59 30.64 21.75
CA VAL A 3 -13.80 29.43 22.03
C VAL A 3 -14.67 28.19 22.25
N ALA A 4 -15.80 28.34 22.96
CA ALA A 4 -16.72 27.23 23.19
C ALA A 4 -17.40 26.75 21.90
N VAL A 5 -17.75 27.69 21.00
CA VAL A 5 -18.29 27.35 19.67
C VAL A 5 -17.26 26.57 18.86
N ILE A 6 -15.99 26.99 18.88
CA ILE A 6 -14.92 26.29 18.17
C ILE A 6 -14.76 24.85 18.70
N ILE A 7 -14.77 24.65 20.02
CA ILE A 7 -14.69 23.30 20.63
C ILE A 7 -15.86 22.42 20.15
N VAL A 8 -17.09 22.95 20.12
CA VAL A 8 -18.28 22.21 19.65
C VAL A 8 -18.17 21.83 18.17
N VAL A 9 -17.55 22.66 17.34
CA VAL A 9 -17.32 22.37 15.91
C VAL A 9 -16.37 21.17 15.71
N PHE A 10 -15.49 20.86 16.66
CA PHE A 10 -14.62 19.69 16.60
C PHE A 10 -15.29 18.40 17.10
N LEU A 11 -16.46 18.47 17.73
CA LEU A 11 -17.16 17.30 18.27
C LEU A 11 -17.50 16.24 17.20
N PRO A 12 -17.97 16.59 15.99
CA PRO A 12 -18.20 15.60 14.93
C PRO A 12 -16.92 14.86 14.53
N ILE A 13 -15.78 15.57 14.47
CA ILE A 13 -14.48 14.97 14.12
C ILE A 13 -14.04 13.97 15.19
N ALA A 14 -14.23 14.32 16.47
CA ALA A 14 -13.95 13.40 17.58
C ALA A 14 -14.88 12.17 17.61
N SER A 15 -16.05 12.26 16.96
CA SER A 15 -17.01 11.16 16.87
C SER A 15 -16.81 10.22 15.67
N LEU A 16 -15.85 10.53 14.77
CA LEU A 16 -15.50 9.66 13.65
C LEU A 16 -15.03 8.29 14.16
N GLN A 17 -15.47 7.23 13.48
CA GLN A 17 -15.10 5.85 13.78
C GLN A 17 -14.13 5.30 12.72
N GLY A 18 -13.57 4.12 12.98
CA GLY A 18 -12.65 3.47 12.04
C GLY A 18 -11.26 4.11 11.99
N MET A 19 -10.63 4.07 10.81
CA MET A 19 -9.28 4.60 10.61
C MET A 19 -9.25 6.13 10.68
N GLU A 20 -10.21 6.80 10.05
CA GLU A 20 -10.34 8.26 10.09
C GLU A 20 -10.41 8.76 11.53
N GLY A 21 -11.22 8.12 12.37
CA GLY A 21 -11.29 8.43 13.79
C GLY A 21 -9.95 8.27 14.50
N LYS A 22 -9.20 7.19 14.24
CA LYS A 22 -7.88 6.99 14.85
C LYS A 22 -6.87 8.05 14.42
N MET A 23 -6.96 8.57 13.19
CA MET A 23 -6.04 9.61 12.69
C MET A 23 -6.43 11.01 13.19
N PHE A 24 -7.72 11.36 13.19
CA PHE A 24 -8.18 12.73 13.44
C PHE A 24 -8.69 12.99 14.86
N ALA A 25 -9.10 11.97 15.62
CA ALA A 25 -9.55 12.18 17.00
C ALA A 25 -8.44 12.74 17.91
N PRO A 26 -7.16 12.28 17.85
CA PRO A 26 -6.09 12.90 18.63
C PRO A 26 -5.94 14.40 18.36
N LEU A 27 -6.03 14.81 17.09
CA LEU A 27 -5.99 16.22 16.69
C LEU A 27 -7.14 17.01 17.32
N ALA A 28 -8.37 16.49 17.23
CA ALA A 28 -9.56 17.12 17.80
C ALA A 28 -9.45 17.27 19.33
N TYR A 29 -8.96 16.25 20.04
CA TYR A 29 -8.75 16.30 21.48
C TYR A 29 -7.67 17.31 21.86
N SER A 30 -6.51 17.30 21.19
CA SER A 30 -5.42 18.23 21.47
C SER A 30 -5.85 19.69 21.29
N ILE A 31 -6.55 20.02 20.21
CA ILE A 31 -7.04 21.38 19.96
C ILE A 31 -8.09 21.77 20.99
N SER A 32 -9.04 20.88 21.30
CA SER A 32 -10.10 21.16 22.27
C SER A 32 -9.55 21.43 23.67
N ILE A 33 -8.59 20.63 24.11
CA ILE A 33 -7.90 20.80 25.40
C ILE A 33 -7.09 22.11 25.38
N ALA A 34 -6.31 22.36 24.32
CA ALA A 34 -5.50 23.58 24.20
C ALA A 34 -6.35 24.85 24.23
N LEU A 35 -7.50 24.85 23.54
CA LEU A 35 -8.47 25.94 23.56
C LEU A 35 -9.10 26.12 24.94
N GLY A 36 -9.42 25.01 25.63
CA GLY A 36 -9.87 25.02 27.02
C GLY A 36 -8.86 25.68 27.95
N CYS A 37 -7.59 25.25 27.90
CA CYS A 37 -6.50 25.84 28.67
C CYS A 37 -6.27 27.32 28.31
N SER A 38 -6.28 27.65 27.02
CA SER A 38 -6.13 29.03 26.53
C SER A 38 -7.22 29.96 27.08
N LEU A 39 -8.47 29.48 27.16
CA LEU A 39 -9.57 30.24 27.75
C LEU A 39 -9.30 30.56 29.23
N VAL A 40 -8.87 29.57 30.01
CA VAL A 40 -8.52 29.75 31.42
C VAL A 40 -7.38 30.75 31.58
N LEU A 41 -6.30 30.61 30.79
CA LEU A 41 -5.16 31.53 30.82
C LEU A 41 -5.52 32.94 30.39
N THR A 42 -6.42 33.10 29.42
CA THR A 42 -6.85 34.41 28.91
C THR A 42 -7.64 35.21 29.93
N VAL A 43 -8.40 34.54 30.80
CA VAL A 43 -9.16 35.21 31.86
C VAL A 43 -8.32 35.44 33.12
N THR A 44 -7.32 34.61 33.38
CA THR A 44 -6.53 34.66 34.63
C THR A 44 -5.17 35.32 34.44
N LEU A 45 -4.30 34.72 33.63
CA LEU A 45 -2.90 35.09 33.50
C LEU A 45 -2.71 36.31 32.59
N ILE A 46 -3.43 36.38 31.45
CA ILE A 46 -3.25 37.48 30.49
C ILE A 46 -3.56 38.85 31.12
N PRO A 47 -4.65 39.07 31.87
CA PRO A 47 -4.91 40.36 32.50
C PRO A 47 -3.88 40.72 33.58
N ALA A 48 -3.41 39.73 34.34
CA ALA A 48 -2.38 39.92 35.36
C ALA A 48 -1.02 40.30 34.74
N LEU A 49 -0.61 39.63 33.67
CA LEU A 49 0.60 39.99 32.93
C LEU A 49 0.44 41.33 32.21
N ALA A 50 -0.74 41.62 31.66
CA ALA A 50 -1.01 42.89 31.02
C ALA A 50 -0.89 44.06 32.00
N SER A 51 -1.39 43.92 33.24
CA SER A 51 -1.25 44.98 34.25
C SER A 51 0.18 45.17 34.74
N LEU A 52 1.00 44.11 34.74
CA LEU A 52 2.42 44.17 35.12
C LEU A 52 3.32 44.76 34.04
N PHE A 53 3.10 44.39 32.77
CA PHE A 53 4.02 44.70 31.68
C PHE A 53 3.54 45.82 30.74
N LEU A 54 2.23 46.02 30.57
CA LEU A 54 1.73 47.13 29.73
C LEU A 54 1.62 48.41 30.55
N LYS A 55 2.44 49.40 30.18
CA LYS A 55 2.30 50.76 30.68
C LYS A 55 1.03 51.40 30.08
N PRO A 56 0.17 52.03 30.88
CA PRO A 56 -0.96 52.77 30.36
C PRO A 56 -0.46 53.89 29.45
N THR A 57 -0.77 53.77 28.16
CA THR A 57 -0.56 54.85 27.19
C THR A 57 -1.81 55.71 27.21
N SER A 58 -1.66 57.02 27.44
CA SER A 58 -2.78 57.97 27.41
C SER A 58 -3.31 58.08 25.97
N VAL A 59 -4.49 57.50 25.71
CA VAL A 59 -5.13 57.49 24.39
C VAL A 59 -5.83 58.82 24.05
N PHE A 60 -5.77 59.82 24.93
CA PHE A 60 -6.32 61.16 24.69
C PHE A 60 -5.25 62.12 24.19
N GLY A 61 -4.75 61.86 22.98
CA GLY A 61 -3.83 62.74 22.26
C GLY A 61 -4.35 63.01 20.85
N THR A 62 -5.13 64.08 20.70
CA THR A 62 -5.43 64.70 19.41
C THR A 62 -4.13 65.09 18.71
N GLY A 63 -3.65 64.29 17.76
CA GLY A 63 -2.54 64.71 16.90
C GLY A 63 -1.73 63.60 16.23
N ARG A 64 -1.91 63.52 14.91
CA ARG A 64 -1.01 62.94 13.89
C ARG A 64 -0.83 61.41 13.90
N PHE A 65 -1.28 60.81 12.78
CA PHE A 65 -0.91 59.50 12.23
C PHE A 65 0.46 58.98 12.67
N ARG A 66 0.49 58.20 13.76
CA ARG A 66 1.72 57.56 14.26
C ARG A 66 1.54 56.07 14.54
N HIS A 67 0.32 55.54 14.52
CA HIS A 67 0.05 54.12 14.71
C HIS A 67 -0.40 53.47 13.39
N PRO A 68 0.14 52.30 12.99
CA PRO A 68 -0.31 51.58 11.79
C PRO A 68 -1.83 51.27 11.81
N ALA A 69 -2.45 51.25 13.00
CA ALA A 69 -3.89 51.09 13.16
C ALA A 69 -4.72 52.24 12.56
N ASP A 70 -4.17 53.46 12.50
CA ASP A 70 -4.88 54.62 11.95
C ASP A 70 -4.96 54.56 10.42
N LEU A 71 -3.93 54.01 9.76
CA LEU A 71 -3.94 53.75 8.33
C LEU A 71 -5.01 52.73 7.97
N VAL A 72 -5.09 51.63 8.74
CA VAL A 72 -6.15 50.62 8.57
C VAL A 72 -7.53 51.23 8.78
N ARG A 73 -7.71 52.09 9.79
CA ARG A 73 -8.99 52.80 10.03
C ARG A 73 -9.35 53.75 8.89
N GLN A 74 -8.37 54.45 8.30
CA GLN A 74 -8.60 55.37 7.19
C GLN A 74 -9.03 54.63 5.92
N MET A 75 -8.49 53.43 5.66
CA MET A 75 -8.95 52.57 4.56
C MET A 75 -10.29 51.90 4.87
N TYR A 76 -10.48 51.40 6.08
CA TYR A 76 -11.70 50.68 6.47
C TYR A 76 -12.95 51.58 6.50
N ARG A 77 -12.85 52.79 7.05
CA ARG A 77 -13.98 53.72 7.20
C ARG A 77 -14.75 53.99 5.89
N PRO A 78 -14.13 54.39 4.77
CA PRO A 78 -14.84 54.67 3.52
C PRO A 78 -15.49 53.41 2.92
N HIS A 79 -14.87 52.23 3.06
CA HIS A 79 -15.47 50.97 2.59
C HIS A 79 -16.65 50.53 3.45
N LEU A 80 -16.58 50.77 4.78
CA LEU A 80 -17.69 50.51 5.67
C LEU A 80 -18.87 51.44 5.38
N THR A 81 -18.63 52.76 5.23
CA THR A 81 -19.71 53.71 4.92
C THR A 81 -20.33 53.42 3.56
N TRP A 82 -19.54 53.05 2.56
CA TRP A 82 -20.07 52.60 1.27
C TRP A 82 -20.93 51.33 1.40
N SER A 83 -20.46 50.33 2.15
CA SER A 83 -21.19 49.07 2.37
C SER A 83 -22.53 49.29 3.08
N LEU A 84 -22.58 50.19 4.05
CA LEU A 84 -23.80 50.55 4.79
C LEU A 84 -24.78 51.37 3.95
N ASN A 85 -24.28 52.21 3.04
CA ASN A 85 -25.13 53.01 2.15
C ASN A 85 -25.73 52.20 1.00
N GLN A 86 -25.13 51.06 0.63
CA GLN A 86 -25.56 50.22 -0.50
C GLN A 86 -25.74 48.74 -0.09
N PRO A 87 -26.60 48.44 0.91
CA PRO A 87 -26.71 47.10 1.47
C PRO A 87 -27.20 46.05 0.46
N ARG A 88 -28.03 46.45 -0.52
CA ARG A 88 -28.51 45.56 -1.58
C ARG A 88 -27.39 45.08 -2.50
N ILE A 89 -26.44 45.97 -2.83
CA ILE A 89 -25.29 45.63 -3.68
C ILE A 89 -24.37 44.67 -2.93
N VAL A 90 -24.11 44.93 -1.64
CA VAL A 90 -23.29 44.05 -0.80
C VAL A 90 -23.92 42.67 -0.66
N LEU A 91 -25.23 42.61 -0.40
CA LEU A 91 -25.96 41.33 -0.31
C LEU A 91 -25.92 40.57 -1.64
N LEU A 92 -26.16 41.25 -2.76
CA LEU A 92 -26.11 40.64 -4.08
C LEU A 92 -24.71 40.12 -4.40
N ALA A 93 -23.67 40.90 -4.10
CA ALA A 93 -22.28 40.47 -4.26
C ALA A 93 -21.95 39.24 -3.40
N ALA A 94 -22.39 39.21 -2.14
CA ALA A 94 -22.20 38.06 -1.26
C ALA A 94 -22.92 36.79 -1.77
N VAL A 95 -24.15 36.93 -2.25
CA VAL A 95 -24.91 35.82 -2.85
C VAL A 95 -24.26 35.33 -4.14
N VAL A 96 -23.81 36.23 -5.01
CA VAL A 96 -23.08 35.86 -6.23
C VAL A 96 -21.79 35.13 -5.88
N LEU A 97 -21.03 35.63 -4.89
CA LEU A 97 -19.79 34.97 -4.44
C LEU A 97 -20.07 33.56 -3.88
N LEU A 98 -21.17 33.40 -3.13
CA LEU A 98 -21.62 32.11 -2.62
C LEU A 98 -21.99 31.15 -3.76
N ILE A 99 -22.75 31.63 -4.76
CA ILE A 99 -23.13 30.82 -5.93
C ILE A 99 -21.90 30.42 -6.72
N VAL A 100 -20.95 31.32 -6.95
CA VAL A 100 -19.69 31.02 -7.63
C VAL A 100 -18.88 29.99 -6.84
N GLY A 101 -18.79 30.14 -5.51
CA GLY A 101 -18.14 29.17 -4.63
C GLY A 101 -18.79 27.78 -4.71
N LEU A 102 -20.12 27.71 -4.67
CA LEU A 102 -20.87 26.47 -4.80
C LEU A 102 -20.74 25.85 -6.20
N ALA A 103 -20.67 26.68 -7.25
CA ALA A 103 -20.47 26.23 -8.62
C ALA A 103 -19.08 25.63 -8.88
N LEU A 104 -18.09 25.94 -8.03
CA LEU A 104 -16.76 25.33 -8.08
C LEU A 104 -16.69 23.97 -7.36
N VAL A 105 -17.65 23.64 -6.49
CA VAL A 105 -17.66 22.38 -5.73
C VAL A 105 -17.58 21.14 -6.64
N PRO A 106 -18.33 21.05 -7.77
CA PRO A 106 -18.24 19.90 -8.68
C PRO A 106 -16.90 19.76 -9.41
N THR A 107 -16.07 20.81 -9.41
CA THR A 107 -14.74 20.77 -10.04
C THR A 107 -13.65 20.22 -9.11
N LEU A 108 -13.97 20.05 -7.82
CA LEU A 108 -13.07 19.46 -6.85
C LEU A 108 -13.12 17.93 -6.95
N GLY A 109 -11.95 17.32 -7.06
CA GLY A 109 -11.81 15.87 -6.91
C GLY A 109 -12.10 15.45 -5.47
N THR A 110 -12.53 14.21 -5.29
CA THR A 110 -12.72 13.59 -3.98
C THR A 110 -11.72 12.47 -3.79
N GLU A 111 -10.96 12.53 -2.70
CA GLU A 111 -10.07 11.46 -2.26
C GLU A 111 -10.45 11.07 -0.82
N PHE A 112 -10.21 9.80 -0.45
CA PHE A 112 -10.52 9.31 0.91
C PHE A 112 -9.59 9.97 1.94
N LEU A 113 -8.29 9.91 1.67
CA LEU A 113 -7.23 10.58 2.43
C LEU A 113 -6.14 11.00 1.44
N PRO A 114 -5.50 12.17 1.63
CA PRO A 114 -4.35 12.54 0.82
C PRO A 114 -3.23 11.52 1.05
N SER A 115 -2.56 11.10 -0.02
CA SER A 115 -1.38 10.25 0.09
C SER A 115 -0.30 10.98 0.90
N MET A 116 0.02 10.46 2.07
CA MET A 116 1.12 11.01 2.87
C MET A 116 2.43 10.57 2.24
N ASP A 117 3.32 11.53 1.98
CA ASP A 117 4.65 11.21 1.44
C ASP A 117 5.54 10.66 2.55
N GLU A 118 5.85 9.37 2.46
CA GLU A 118 6.70 8.65 3.40
C GLU A 118 8.19 8.78 3.08
N GLY A 119 8.54 9.45 1.99
CA GLY A 119 9.92 9.59 1.51
C GLY A 119 10.42 8.41 0.67
N ASP A 120 9.95 7.19 0.95
CA ASP A 120 10.35 5.96 0.24
C ASP A 120 9.26 5.45 -0.71
N ILE A 121 9.64 4.58 -1.64
CA ILE A 121 8.73 3.94 -2.61
C ILE A 121 8.81 2.42 -2.43
N VAL A 122 7.68 1.73 -2.57
CA VAL A 122 7.64 0.28 -2.72
C VAL A 122 7.21 -0.05 -4.14
N VAL A 123 8.02 -0.84 -4.84
CA VAL A 123 7.71 -1.40 -6.16
C VAL A 123 7.34 -2.87 -5.97
N GLN A 124 6.20 -3.27 -6.51
CA GLN A 124 5.67 -4.63 -6.36
C GLN A 124 5.63 -5.31 -7.72
N PRO A 125 6.64 -6.12 -8.08
CA PRO A 125 6.56 -6.96 -9.25
C PRO A 125 5.65 -8.17 -8.98
N PHE A 126 4.69 -8.37 -9.87
CA PHE A 126 3.82 -9.52 -9.93
C PHE A 126 4.17 -10.37 -11.15
N GLN A 127 4.74 -11.53 -10.89
CA GLN A 127 5.12 -12.52 -11.91
C GLN A 127 4.02 -13.59 -12.01
N ILE A 128 4.11 -14.44 -13.04
CA ILE A 128 3.20 -15.57 -13.21
C ILE A 128 3.22 -16.51 -11.98
N PRO A 129 2.07 -17.03 -11.52
CA PRO A 129 1.99 -17.88 -10.33
C PRO A 129 2.89 -19.13 -10.38
N SER A 130 3.17 -19.66 -11.57
CA SER A 130 4.01 -20.84 -11.80
C SER A 130 5.51 -20.59 -11.79
N VAL A 131 5.96 -19.35 -11.55
CA VAL A 131 7.41 -19.06 -11.57
C VAL A 131 8.13 -19.80 -10.44
N SER A 132 9.31 -20.35 -10.72
CA SER A 132 10.15 -20.93 -9.68
C SER A 132 10.77 -19.84 -8.81
N LEU A 133 11.10 -20.17 -7.55
CA LEU A 133 11.75 -19.20 -6.66
C LEU A 133 13.08 -18.69 -7.24
N THR A 134 13.87 -19.56 -7.86
CA THR A 134 15.13 -19.18 -8.49
C THR A 134 14.92 -18.18 -9.62
N GLN A 135 13.95 -18.44 -10.50
CA GLN A 135 13.65 -17.54 -11.61
C GLN A 135 13.06 -16.22 -11.10
N SER A 136 12.23 -16.27 -10.06
CA SER A 136 11.65 -15.08 -9.43
C SER A 136 12.75 -14.17 -8.87
N LEU A 137 13.71 -14.74 -8.14
CA LEU A 137 14.87 -14.02 -7.62
C LEU A 137 15.76 -13.46 -8.73
N ASP A 138 15.99 -14.20 -9.81
CA ASP A 138 16.78 -13.72 -10.96
C ASP A 138 16.10 -12.51 -11.63
N VAL A 139 14.78 -12.54 -11.79
CA VAL A 139 14.00 -11.43 -12.35
C VAL A 139 14.02 -10.22 -11.41
N VAL A 140 13.80 -10.45 -10.12
CA VAL A 140 13.84 -9.39 -9.09
C VAL A 140 15.23 -8.74 -9.02
N GLY A 141 16.31 -9.52 -9.06
CA GLY A 141 17.68 -8.98 -9.06
C GLY A 141 17.94 -8.03 -10.24
N ARG A 142 17.44 -8.37 -11.45
CA ARG A 142 17.54 -7.48 -12.62
C ARG A 142 16.71 -6.20 -12.46
N ILE A 143 15.55 -6.30 -11.80
CA ILE A 143 14.72 -5.13 -11.45
C ILE A 143 15.45 -4.24 -10.45
N GLU A 144 16.08 -4.82 -9.41
CA GLU A 144 16.87 -4.07 -8.42
C GLU A 144 18.03 -3.32 -9.09
N GLU A 145 18.78 -3.98 -9.97
CA GLU A 145 19.85 -3.35 -10.75
C GLU A 145 19.33 -2.17 -11.58
N ALA A 146 18.20 -2.36 -12.28
CA ALA A 146 17.58 -1.31 -13.07
C ALA A 146 17.14 -0.11 -12.20
N ILE A 147 16.61 -0.36 -11.00
CA ILE A 147 16.20 0.68 -10.05
C ILE A 147 17.43 1.43 -9.51
N LEU A 148 18.52 0.72 -9.19
CA LEU A 148 19.75 1.31 -8.65
C LEU A 148 20.46 2.26 -9.62
N GLU A 149 20.20 2.15 -10.93
CA GLU A 149 20.73 3.11 -11.91
C GLU A 149 20.14 4.53 -11.75
N LEU A 150 19.02 4.69 -11.06
CA LEU A 150 18.45 6.00 -10.80
C LEU A 150 19.26 6.74 -9.73
N PRO A 151 19.71 7.98 -10.00
CA PRO A 151 20.59 8.71 -9.09
C PRO A 151 19.94 9.08 -7.76
N GLU A 152 18.61 9.09 -7.68
CA GLU A 152 17.83 9.35 -6.46
C GLU A 152 17.84 8.17 -5.47
N VAL A 153 18.14 6.96 -5.94
CA VAL A 153 18.05 5.74 -5.14
C VAL A 153 19.31 5.58 -4.30
N THR A 154 19.14 5.34 -3.01
CA THR A 154 20.25 5.09 -2.07
C THR A 154 20.44 3.60 -1.84
N ARG A 155 19.34 2.88 -1.62
CA ARG A 155 19.33 1.44 -1.35
C ARG A 155 18.06 0.82 -1.90
N VAL A 156 18.18 -0.44 -2.31
CA VAL A 156 17.05 -1.28 -2.70
C VAL A 156 17.10 -2.54 -1.84
N VAL A 157 15.95 -2.93 -1.30
CA VAL A 157 15.79 -4.17 -0.52
C VAL A 157 14.55 -4.89 -1.02
N SER A 158 14.74 -6.04 -1.67
CA SER A 158 13.63 -6.90 -2.06
C SER A 158 13.29 -7.95 -1.00
N ARG A 159 12.02 -8.33 -0.99
CA ARG A 159 11.49 -9.48 -0.26
C ARG A 159 10.59 -10.26 -1.22
N THR A 160 11.03 -11.44 -1.62
CA THR A 160 10.28 -12.34 -2.52
C THR A 160 9.55 -13.40 -1.72
N GLY A 161 8.25 -13.59 -1.99
CA GLY A 161 7.42 -14.54 -1.27
C GLY A 161 7.19 -14.17 0.20
N ARG A 162 6.96 -15.19 1.02
CA ARG A 162 6.62 -15.04 2.44
C ARG A 162 7.83 -15.18 3.36
N SER A 163 7.77 -14.50 4.50
CA SER A 163 8.69 -14.73 5.61
C SER A 163 8.36 -16.06 6.33
N ASP A 164 9.32 -16.61 7.08
CA ASP A 164 9.10 -17.77 7.96
C ASP A 164 8.02 -17.50 9.02
N ILE A 165 7.85 -16.23 9.37
CA ILE A 165 6.74 -15.77 10.20
C ILE A 165 5.52 -15.63 9.29
N ALA A 166 4.42 -16.32 9.65
CA ALA A 166 3.17 -16.39 8.90
C ALA A 166 2.34 -15.08 8.93
N SER A 167 2.98 -13.93 8.74
CA SER A 167 2.34 -12.62 8.71
C SER A 167 1.87 -12.19 7.32
N ASP A 168 2.34 -12.87 6.26
CA ASP A 168 2.09 -12.44 4.88
C ASP A 168 1.82 -13.65 3.96
N PRO A 169 0.66 -13.74 3.28
CA PRO A 169 0.31 -14.85 2.39
C PRO A 169 0.89 -14.71 0.97
N MET A 170 2.07 -14.10 0.82
CA MET A 170 2.66 -13.86 -0.51
C MET A 170 3.14 -15.15 -1.18
N GLY A 171 2.78 -15.28 -2.46
CA GLY A 171 3.28 -16.32 -3.36
C GLY A 171 4.71 -16.03 -3.84
N VAL A 172 5.37 -17.04 -4.40
CA VAL A 172 6.75 -16.94 -4.89
C VAL A 172 6.90 -15.97 -6.07
N GLY A 173 5.84 -15.77 -6.84
CA GLY A 173 5.79 -14.79 -7.93
C GLY A 173 5.52 -13.35 -7.49
N GLU A 174 5.33 -13.11 -6.19
CA GLU A 174 5.11 -11.76 -5.65
C GLU A 174 6.31 -11.30 -4.85
N SER A 175 6.69 -10.03 -5.03
CA SER A 175 7.76 -9.43 -4.23
C SER A 175 7.42 -8.01 -3.82
N ASP A 176 7.96 -7.59 -2.69
CA ASP A 176 7.98 -6.19 -2.27
C ASP A 176 9.42 -5.68 -2.38
N ILE A 177 9.64 -4.68 -3.23
CA ILE A 177 10.94 -4.02 -3.41
C ILE A 177 10.88 -2.65 -2.76
N TYR A 178 11.56 -2.51 -1.62
CA TYR A 178 11.69 -1.25 -0.89
C TYR A 178 12.81 -0.41 -1.51
N VAL A 179 12.44 0.74 -2.05
CA VAL A 179 13.35 1.70 -2.70
C VAL A 179 13.53 2.90 -1.76
N LEU A 180 14.70 2.96 -1.12
CA LEU A 180 15.05 4.04 -0.21
C LEU A 180 15.66 5.20 -1.00
N LEU A 181 15.08 6.38 -0.84
CA LEU A 181 15.43 7.56 -1.63
C LEU A 181 16.33 8.52 -0.87
N LYS A 182 17.14 9.27 -1.62
CA LYS A 182 17.91 10.40 -1.10
C LYS A 182 16.99 11.52 -0.61
N PRO A 183 17.47 12.43 0.24
CA PRO A 183 16.74 13.65 0.57
C PRO A 183 16.30 14.39 -0.69
N ARG A 184 15.08 14.92 -0.67
CA ARG A 184 14.42 15.54 -1.84
C ARG A 184 15.21 16.70 -2.48
N SER A 185 16.11 17.33 -1.73
CA SER A 185 17.01 18.37 -2.22
C SER A 185 18.07 17.88 -3.21
N GLU A 186 18.36 16.58 -3.22
CA GLU A 186 19.42 15.97 -4.05
C GLU A 186 18.85 15.32 -5.32
N TRP A 187 17.56 15.45 -5.58
CA TRP A 187 16.91 14.82 -6.72
C TRP A 187 17.21 15.55 -8.03
N THR A 188 17.47 14.78 -9.09
CA THR A 188 17.89 15.27 -10.41
C THR A 188 16.92 14.90 -11.52
N THR A 189 16.36 13.69 -11.49
CA THR A 189 15.45 13.11 -12.48
C THR A 189 14.07 13.76 -12.41
N ALA A 190 13.55 13.97 -11.20
CA ALA A 190 12.24 14.57 -10.98
C ALA A 190 12.24 15.49 -9.76
N ARG A 191 11.39 16.52 -9.78
CA ARG A 191 11.18 17.42 -8.62
C ARG A 191 10.14 16.91 -7.63
N ARG A 192 9.28 15.99 -8.08
CA ARG A 192 8.22 15.39 -7.28
C ARG A 192 8.25 13.87 -7.40
N LYS A 193 7.69 13.21 -6.39
CA LYS A 193 7.65 11.76 -6.27
C LYS A 193 6.91 11.11 -7.43
N GLU A 194 5.83 11.73 -7.89
CA GLU A 194 5.04 11.24 -9.01
C GLU A 194 5.90 11.10 -10.27
N GLY A 195 6.75 12.09 -10.56
CA GLY A 195 7.67 12.02 -11.70
C GLY A 195 8.78 10.98 -11.54
N LEU A 196 9.15 10.63 -10.31
CA LEU A 196 10.11 9.54 -10.06
C LEU A 196 9.44 8.17 -10.23
N VAL A 197 8.18 8.03 -9.82
CA VAL A 197 7.36 6.84 -10.09
C VAL A 197 7.17 6.65 -11.59
N ASP A 198 6.91 7.72 -12.34
CA ASP A 198 6.80 7.65 -13.80
C ASP A 198 8.13 7.23 -14.46
N ALA A 199 9.27 7.74 -13.97
CA ALA A 199 10.59 7.33 -14.45
C ALA A 199 10.88 5.85 -14.11
N LEU A 200 10.48 5.38 -12.93
CA LEU A 200 10.53 3.96 -12.58
C LEU A 200 9.66 3.11 -13.51
N ARG A 201 8.44 3.57 -13.82
CA ARG A 201 7.52 2.89 -14.74
C ARG A 201 8.14 2.73 -16.12
N GLU A 202 8.62 3.82 -16.73
CA GLU A 202 9.27 3.79 -18.05
C GLU A 202 10.49 2.84 -18.08
N LYS A 203 11.25 2.79 -16.99
CA LYS A 203 12.44 1.94 -16.87
C LYS A 203 12.09 0.45 -16.75
N LEU A 204 11.03 0.14 -16.00
CA LEU A 204 10.62 -1.22 -15.68
C LEU A 204 9.66 -1.83 -16.71
N ASP A 205 9.00 -1.02 -17.54
CA ASP A 205 8.14 -1.46 -18.65
C ASP A 205 8.86 -2.39 -19.65
N SER A 206 10.20 -2.36 -19.66
CA SER A 206 11.02 -3.24 -20.51
C SER A 206 11.12 -4.69 -20.01
N VAL A 207 10.67 -4.99 -18.78
CA VAL A 207 10.74 -6.34 -18.19
C VAL A 207 9.53 -7.15 -18.64
N PRO A 208 9.71 -8.19 -19.49
CA PRO A 208 8.59 -8.94 -20.04
C PRO A 208 7.97 -9.86 -18.98
N GLY A 209 6.63 -9.94 -18.99
CA GLY A 209 5.89 -10.90 -18.16
C GLY A 209 5.84 -10.55 -16.67
N VAL A 210 6.06 -9.29 -16.32
CA VAL A 210 5.96 -8.77 -14.96
C VAL A 210 5.05 -7.55 -14.97
N GLU A 211 4.06 -7.53 -14.09
CA GLU A 211 3.23 -6.36 -13.83
C GLU A 211 3.74 -5.64 -12.58
N PHE A 212 3.70 -4.32 -12.56
CA PHE A 212 4.25 -3.52 -11.46
C PHE A 212 3.16 -2.73 -10.74
N GLY A 213 3.14 -2.83 -9.41
CA GLY A 213 2.41 -1.92 -8.53
C GLY A 213 3.37 -0.93 -7.87
N TYR A 214 2.92 0.31 -7.66
CA TYR A 214 3.69 1.36 -6.98
C TYR A 214 2.94 1.87 -5.76
N THR A 215 3.59 1.83 -4.60
CA THR A 215 2.98 2.25 -3.33
C THR A 215 4.05 2.75 -2.35
N GLN A 216 3.70 2.88 -1.07
CA GLN A 216 4.58 3.31 0.01
C GLN A 216 4.50 2.33 1.18
N PRO A 217 5.56 2.19 2.00
CA PRO A 217 5.62 1.14 3.03
C PRO A 217 4.45 1.11 4.02
N ILE A 218 4.06 2.25 4.60
CA ILE A 218 2.99 2.36 5.60
C ILE A 218 1.64 2.29 4.88
N GLN A 219 1.46 3.04 3.80
CA GLN A 219 0.23 3.03 3.00
C GLN A 219 -0.14 1.61 2.56
N MET A 220 0.82 0.86 1.99
CA MET A 220 0.63 -0.53 1.58
C MET A 220 0.11 -1.41 2.72
N ARG A 221 0.72 -1.33 3.90
CA ARG A 221 0.31 -2.13 5.06
C ARG A 221 -1.06 -1.74 5.58
N VAL A 222 -1.40 -0.45 5.53
CA VAL A 222 -2.70 0.04 5.92
C VAL A 222 -3.78 -0.45 4.95
N ASP A 223 -3.52 -0.37 3.65
CA ASP A 223 -4.43 -0.82 2.60
C ASP A 223 -4.67 -2.35 2.68
N GLU A 224 -3.59 -3.13 2.88
CA GLU A 224 -3.65 -4.58 3.14
C GLU A 224 -4.52 -4.91 4.36
N LEU A 225 -4.32 -4.22 5.48
CA LEU A 225 -5.03 -4.48 6.73
C LEU A 225 -6.53 -4.15 6.66
N VAL A 226 -6.91 -3.16 5.85
CA VAL A 226 -8.31 -2.70 5.77
C VAL A 226 -9.09 -3.42 4.70
N SER A 227 -8.52 -3.51 3.49
CA SER A 227 -9.23 -3.96 2.31
C SER A 227 -8.85 -5.39 1.90
N GLY A 228 -7.72 -5.90 2.41
CA GLY A 228 -7.10 -7.14 1.98
C GLY A 228 -6.41 -7.05 0.62
N VAL A 229 -6.37 -5.88 -0.01
CA VAL A 229 -5.68 -5.65 -1.29
C VAL A 229 -4.60 -4.58 -1.12
N LYS A 230 -3.59 -4.60 -1.99
CA LYS A 230 -2.44 -3.68 -1.95
C LYS A 230 -2.61 -2.44 -2.85
N SER A 231 -3.78 -2.30 -3.47
CA SER A 231 -4.09 -1.26 -4.46
C SER A 231 -5.11 -0.27 -3.89
N GLN A 232 -5.07 0.98 -4.36
CA GLN A 232 -5.99 2.05 -3.91
C GLN A 232 -7.46 1.75 -4.24
N ILE A 233 -7.72 1.03 -5.34
CA ILE A 233 -9.05 0.61 -5.76
C ILE A 233 -9.01 -0.88 -6.08
N ALA A 234 -10.00 -1.63 -5.60
CA ALA A 234 -10.20 -3.04 -5.95
C ALA A 234 -11.62 -3.30 -6.42
N VAL A 235 -11.74 -4.11 -7.47
CA VAL A 235 -12.99 -4.69 -7.94
C VAL A 235 -13.00 -6.16 -7.53
N LYS A 236 -13.93 -6.53 -6.64
CA LYS A 236 -14.07 -7.91 -6.16
C LYS A 236 -15.25 -8.58 -6.85
N VAL A 237 -14.97 -9.62 -7.64
CA VAL A 237 -16.00 -10.45 -8.28
C VAL A 237 -16.14 -11.73 -7.48
N PHE A 238 -17.37 -12.08 -7.11
CA PHE A 238 -17.67 -13.26 -6.29
C PHE A 238 -18.50 -14.27 -7.10
N GLY A 239 -18.18 -15.55 -6.93
CA GLY A 239 -18.87 -16.65 -7.60
C GLY A 239 -18.25 -17.99 -7.24
N ASP A 240 -18.88 -19.07 -7.68
CA ASP A 240 -18.47 -20.44 -7.36
C ASP A 240 -17.54 -21.07 -8.42
N ASP A 241 -17.57 -20.56 -9.66
CA ASP A 241 -16.77 -21.09 -10.78
C ASP A 241 -15.55 -20.21 -11.06
N LEU A 242 -14.36 -20.77 -10.79
CA LEU A 242 -13.08 -20.08 -10.96
C LEU A 242 -12.79 -19.71 -12.41
N ASN A 243 -13.20 -20.52 -13.39
CA ASN A 243 -12.98 -20.22 -14.82
C ASN A 243 -13.80 -19.00 -15.23
N GLN A 244 -15.07 -18.98 -14.80
CA GLN A 244 -15.97 -17.86 -15.09
C GLN A 244 -15.48 -16.56 -14.42
N LEU A 245 -14.95 -16.66 -13.20
CA LEU A 245 -14.38 -15.52 -12.49
C LEU A 245 -13.12 -14.98 -13.18
N ALA A 246 -12.25 -15.85 -13.70
CA ALA A 246 -11.08 -15.43 -14.46
C ALA A 246 -11.48 -14.67 -15.74
N ASP A 247 -12.40 -15.22 -16.53
CA ASP A 247 -12.91 -14.56 -17.75
C ASP A 247 -13.57 -13.20 -17.47
N LEU A 248 -14.33 -13.11 -16.36
CA LEU A 248 -14.94 -11.86 -15.93
C LEU A 248 -13.90 -10.85 -15.43
N GLY A 249 -12.86 -11.31 -14.73
CA GLY A 249 -11.74 -10.49 -14.29
C GLY A 249 -11.04 -9.81 -15.47
N ASP A 250 -10.74 -10.57 -16.51
CA ASP A 250 -10.11 -10.06 -17.73
C ASP A 250 -11.00 -9.06 -18.49
N GLN A 251 -12.31 -9.32 -18.56
CA GLN A 251 -13.27 -8.39 -19.14
C GLN A 251 -13.34 -7.07 -18.37
N VAL A 252 -13.36 -7.14 -17.04
CA VAL A 252 -13.33 -5.95 -16.17
C VAL A 252 -12.03 -5.18 -16.39
N ALA A 253 -10.88 -5.85 -16.39
CA ALA A 253 -9.60 -5.21 -16.62
C ALA A 253 -9.52 -4.54 -18.00
N PHE A 254 -10.07 -5.16 -19.04
CA PHE A 254 -10.15 -4.57 -20.37
C PHE A 254 -10.94 -3.26 -20.37
N ILE A 255 -12.12 -3.24 -19.71
CA ILE A 255 -12.94 -2.03 -19.60
C ILE A 255 -12.23 -0.95 -18.78
N LEU A 256 -11.56 -1.32 -17.68
CA LEU A 256 -10.87 -0.38 -16.81
C LEU A 256 -9.68 0.31 -17.49
N ARG A 257 -9.01 -0.36 -18.44
CA ARG A 257 -7.87 0.22 -19.20
C ARG A 257 -8.25 1.47 -20.00
N ASP A 258 -9.49 1.57 -20.46
CA ASP A 258 -9.97 2.71 -21.24
C ASP A 258 -10.42 3.90 -20.35
N ILE A 259 -10.52 3.71 -19.04
CA ILE A 259 -10.98 4.75 -18.11
C ILE A 259 -9.83 5.71 -17.83
N ARG A 260 -10.07 7.00 -18.08
CA ARG A 260 -9.10 8.07 -17.78
C ARG A 260 -8.75 8.06 -16.29
N GLY A 261 -7.46 7.88 -15.99
CA GLY A 261 -6.93 7.88 -14.63
C GLY A 261 -6.73 6.48 -14.04
N ALA A 262 -7.17 5.42 -14.72
CA ALA A 262 -6.79 4.07 -14.36
C ALA A 262 -5.32 3.82 -14.75
N ALA A 263 -4.52 3.37 -13.79
CA ALA A 263 -3.13 3.00 -13.96
C ALA A 263 -2.86 1.69 -13.21
N ASP A 264 -1.83 0.95 -13.63
CA ASP A 264 -1.33 -0.23 -12.93
C ASP A 264 -2.44 -1.29 -12.67
N ILE A 265 -3.26 -1.56 -13.69
CA ILE A 265 -4.39 -2.52 -13.61
C ILE A 265 -3.85 -3.95 -13.63
N LYS A 266 -4.10 -4.68 -12.55
CA LYS A 266 -3.77 -6.10 -12.39
C LYS A 266 -5.04 -6.93 -12.17
N VAL A 267 -5.08 -8.11 -12.77
CA VAL A 267 -6.03 -9.18 -12.44
C VAL A 267 -5.31 -10.22 -11.60
N GLU A 268 -5.86 -10.57 -10.44
CA GLU A 268 -5.32 -11.66 -9.63
C GLU A 268 -5.59 -13.00 -10.31
N ALA A 269 -4.53 -13.76 -10.57
CA ALA A 269 -4.65 -15.03 -11.25
C ALA A 269 -5.32 -16.06 -10.33
N VAL A 270 -6.46 -16.58 -10.78
CA VAL A 270 -7.20 -17.64 -10.08
C VAL A 270 -6.66 -19.04 -10.44
N GLU A 271 -5.90 -19.12 -11.54
CA GLU A 271 -5.32 -20.36 -12.10
C GLU A 271 -3.84 -20.15 -12.49
N GLY A 272 -3.18 -21.24 -12.89
CA GLY A 272 -1.86 -21.18 -13.51
C GLY A 272 -0.73 -21.85 -12.73
N LEU A 273 -0.96 -22.31 -11.49
CA LEU A 273 0.03 -23.15 -10.81
C LEU A 273 -0.03 -24.58 -11.36
N GLY A 274 1.02 -25.01 -12.06
CA GLY A 274 1.12 -26.38 -12.56
C GLY A 274 1.30 -27.39 -11.44
N TYR A 275 0.51 -28.46 -11.45
CA TYR A 275 0.61 -29.55 -10.46
C TYR A 275 1.06 -30.85 -11.12
N LEU A 276 2.03 -31.54 -10.50
CA LEU A 276 2.34 -32.92 -10.87
C LEU A 276 1.35 -33.86 -10.17
N GLN A 277 0.31 -34.31 -10.90
CA GLN A 277 -0.66 -35.24 -10.35
C GLN A 277 -0.23 -36.70 -10.54
N ILE A 278 0.10 -37.38 -9.43
CA ILE A 278 0.46 -38.81 -9.44
C ILE A 278 -0.80 -39.65 -9.20
N ASN A 279 -1.38 -40.17 -10.28
CA ASN A 279 -2.58 -41.01 -10.23
C ASN A 279 -2.26 -42.48 -9.90
N MET A 280 -2.41 -42.84 -8.62
CA MET A 280 -2.12 -44.18 -8.10
C MET A 280 -3.23 -45.20 -8.40
N HIS A 281 -2.91 -46.22 -9.17
CA HIS A 281 -3.86 -47.27 -9.54
C HIS A 281 -3.88 -48.42 -8.53
N ARG A 282 -4.78 -48.37 -7.55
CA ARG A 282 -4.87 -49.35 -6.44
C ARG A 282 -4.89 -50.82 -6.90
N ARG A 283 -5.66 -51.15 -7.94
CA ARG A 283 -5.76 -52.53 -8.46
C ARG A 283 -4.44 -53.06 -9.04
N ARG A 284 -3.62 -52.17 -9.59
CA ARG A 284 -2.32 -52.50 -10.16
C ARG A 284 -1.27 -52.66 -9.05
N MET A 285 -1.27 -51.76 -8.07
CA MET A 285 -0.36 -51.83 -6.91
C MET A 285 -0.60 -53.07 -6.04
N ALA A 286 -1.86 -53.51 -5.92
CA ALA A 286 -2.21 -54.72 -5.17
C ALA A 286 -1.55 -56.00 -5.71
N ARG A 287 -1.24 -56.05 -7.02
CA ARG A 287 -0.53 -57.19 -7.64
C ARG A 287 0.92 -57.32 -7.16
N PHE A 288 1.50 -56.21 -6.70
CA PHE A 288 2.87 -56.13 -6.20
C PHE A 288 2.93 -56.03 -4.67
N GLY A 289 1.79 -56.17 -3.97
CA GLY A 289 1.74 -56.05 -2.51
C GLY A 289 2.06 -54.66 -1.97
N VAL A 290 2.05 -53.62 -2.82
CA VAL A 290 2.40 -52.25 -2.44
C VAL A 290 1.16 -51.48 -2.01
N SER A 291 1.24 -50.85 -0.83
CA SER A 291 0.18 -49.98 -0.31
C SER A 291 0.32 -48.54 -0.81
N VAL A 292 -0.80 -47.80 -0.85
CA VAL A 292 -0.82 -46.36 -1.16
C VAL A 292 0.07 -45.56 -0.20
N ALA A 293 0.09 -45.94 1.08
CA ALA A 293 0.87 -45.25 2.11
C ALA A 293 2.38 -45.35 1.84
N GLN A 294 2.86 -46.52 1.42
CA GLN A 294 4.27 -46.73 1.07
C GLN A 294 4.70 -45.86 -0.12
N VAL A 295 3.87 -45.78 -1.17
CA VAL A 295 4.17 -44.94 -2.33
C VAL A 295 4.15 -43.45 -1.95
N ARG A 296 3.18 -43.01 -1.14
CA ARG A 296 3.12 -41.62 -0.67
C ARG A 296 4.35 -41.23 0.15
N SER A 297 4.75 -42.07 1.11
CA SER A 297 5.94 -41.84 1.94
C SER A 297 7.21 -41.78 1.10
N LEU A 298 7.34 -42.64 0.08
CA LEU A 298 8.46 -42.60 -0.85
C LEU A 298 8.49 -41.28 -1.65
N ILE A 299 7.34 -40.82 -2.16
CA ILE A 299 7.24 -39.55 -2.90
C ILE A 299 7.61 -38.38 -1.98
N GLU A 300 7.14 -38.38 -0.74
CA GLU A 300 7.43 -37.33 0.26
C GLU A 300 8.93 -37.22 0.53
N VAL A 301 9.58 -38.35 0.79
CA VAL A 301 11.05 -38.41 0.99
C VAL A 301 11.81 -37.99 -0.28
N ALA A 302 11.34 -38.39 -1.46
CA ALA A 302 12.03 -38.12 -2.72
C ALA A 302 11.86 -36.69 -3.24
N MET A 303 10.77 -36.00 -2.88
CA MET A 303 10.44 -34.67 -3.40
C MET A 303 10.74 -33.53 -2.42
N GLY A 304 10.46 -33.71 -1.13
CA GLY A 304 10.53 -32.65 -0.12
C GLY A 304 11.62 -32.85 0.93
N GLY A 305 12.30 -34.01 0.91
CA GLY A 305 13.04 -34.49 2.06
C GLY A 305 12.11 -34.84 3.22
N HIS A 306 12.58 -35.65 4.15
CA HIS A 306 11.83 -35.95 5.37
C HIS A 306 12.67 -35.58 6.58
N VAL A 307 12.13 -34.71 7.45
CA VAL A 307 12.78 -34.39 8.73
C VAL A 307 12.77 -35.65 9.58
N VAL A 308 13.93 -36.27 9.78
CA VAL A 308 14.05 -37.52 10.54
C VAL A 308 14.09 -37.24 12.03
N THR A 309 14.85 -36.21 12.41
CA THR A 309 14.99 -35.79 13.80
C THR A 309 15.44 -34.33 13.85
N THR A 310 15.40 -33.72 15.04
CA THR A 310 16.01 -32.42 15.30
C THR A 310 17.24 -32.63 16.18
N VAL A 311 18.39 -32.14 15.73
CA VAL A 311 19.64 -32.25 16.48
C VAL A 311 19.80 -31.00 17.35
N PRO A 312 19.88 -31.13 18.69
CA PRO A 312 20.17 -30.01 19.56
C PRO A 312 21.68 -29.70 19.55
N GLU A 313 22.03 -28.48 19.17
CA GLU A 313 23.39 -27.94 19.19
C GLU A 313 23.43 -26.74 20.15
N GLY A 314 23.61 -27.02 21.45
CA GLY A 314 23.47 -26.02 22.51
C GLY A 314 22.04 -25.48 22.59
N ASP A 315 21.88 -24.17 22.43
CA ASP A 315 20.56 -23.49 22.38
C ASP A 315 19.92 -23.52 20.97
N ARG A 316 20.63 -24.01 19.95
CA ARG A 316 20.11 -24.11 18.57
C ARG A 316 19.52 -25.49 18.35
N ARG A 317 18.46 -25.54 17.54
CA ARG A 317 17.87 -26.77 17.02
C ARG A 317 17.97 -26.76 15.51
N THR A 318 18.60 -27.77 14.96
CA THR A 318 18.77 -27.93 13.52
C THR A 318 17.99 -29.17 13.08
N GLU A 319 17.19 -29.06 12.02
CA GLU A 319 16.46 -30.19 11.46
C GLU A 319 17.42 -31.08 10.66
N ASP A 320 17.45 -32.38 10.97
CA ASP A 320 18.16 -33.39 10.18
C ASP A 320 17.21 -33.92 9.11
N ILE A 321 17.46 -33.51 7.87
CA ILE A 321 16.62 -33.81 6.71
C ILE A 321 17.26 -34.96 5.95
N PHE A 322 16.55 -36.09 5.87
CA PHE A 322 16.93 -37.16 4.98
C PHE A 322 16.51 -36.78 3.56
N ASP A 323 17.50 -36.34 2.77
CA ASP A 323 17.36 -36.13 1.33
C ASP A 323 17.63 -37.46 0.61
N GLY A 324 16.57 -38.04 0.06
CA GLY A 324 16.59 -39.36 -0.55
C GLY A 324 17.12 -39.42 -1.98
N THR A 325 17.66 -38.33 -2.57
CA THR A 325 18.12 -38.35 -3.97
C THR A 325 19.50 -37.74 -4.23
N PRO A 326 20.33 -38.34 -5.12
CA PRO A 326 21.42 -37.61 -5.76
C PRO A 326 20.81 -36.60 -6.75
N MET A 327 21.13 -35.32 -6.59
CA MET A 327 20.63 -34.13 -7.34
C MET A 327 20.48 -34.27 -8.88
N GLN A 328 21.02 -35.31 -9.51
CA GLN A 328 20.96 -35.54 -10.96
C GLN A 328 19.65 -36.19 -11.44
N ALA A 329 18.89 -36.90 -10.60
CA ALA A 329 17.68 -37.62 -11.03
C ALA A 329 16.43 -36.71 -11.15
N ALA A 330 16.42 -35.53 -10.53
CA ALA A 330 15.25 -34.63 -10.51
C ALA A 330 15.06 -33.82 -11.81
N ARG A 331 16.05 -33.75 -12.71
CA ARG A 331 15.88 -33.06 -14.02
C ARG A 331 15.00 -33.83 -15.01
N GLY A 332 14.66 -35.08 -14.69
CA GLY A 332 13.79 -35.95 -15.50
C GLY A 332 12.61 -36.52 -14.72
N LEU A 333 12.06 -35.77 -13.74
CA LEU A 333 11.09 -36.23 -12.72
C LEU A 333 10.01 -37.21 -13.21
N GLY A 334 9.40 -36.96 -14.37
CA GLY A 334 8.40 -37.87 -14.92
C GLY A 334 8.96 -39.25 -15.28
N ASN A 335 10.08 -39.28 -16.00
CA ASN A 335 10.72 -40.52 -16.43
C ASN A 335 11.51 -41.19 -15.31
N THR A 336 12.10 -40.42 -14.39
CA THR A 336 12.88 -40.96 -13.27
C THR A 336 12.01 -41.51 -12.13
N LEU A 337 10.91 -40.85 -11.77
CA LEU A 337 9.91 -41.43 -10.85
C LEU A 337 9.25 -42.66 -11.47
N GLY A 338 8.95 -42.61 -12.78
CA GLY A 338 8.46 -43.76 -13.55
C GLY A 338 9.47 -44.92 -13.61
N SER A 339 10.78 -44.64 -13.67
CA SER A 339 11.83 -45.66 -13.65
C SER A 339 12.16 -46.19 -12.25
N MET A 340 12.05 -45.36 -11.20
CA MET A 340 12.26 -45.78 -9.81
C MET A 340 11.13 -46.71 -9.31
N LEU A 341 9.94 -46.59 -9.90
CA LEU A 341 8.78 -47.45 -9.64
C LEU A 341 8.69 -48.65 -10.61
N ARG A 342 9.71 -48.87 -11.45
CA ARG A 342 9.75 -49.92 -12.48
C ARG A 342 10.53 -51.16 -11.98
N PRO A 343 9.91 -52.36 -11.94
CA PRO A 343 10.63 -53.58 -12.26
C PRO A 343 10.82 -53.66 -13.78
N GLU A 344 11.92 -54.26 -14.25
CA GLU A 344 12.19 -54.43 -15.68
C GLU A 344 10.98 -55.05 -16.42
N GLY A 345 10.50 -54.38 -17.49
CA GLY A 345 9.73 -55.07 -18.53
C GLY A 345 8.36 -54.55 -18.97
N GLU A 346 7.80 -53.41 -18.52
CA GLU A 346 6.55 -52.89 -19.13
C GLU A 346 6.35 -51.36 -18.98
N ASP A 347 5.51 -50.77 -19.84
CA ASP A 347 5.17 -49.33 -19.88
C ASP A 347 4.05 -49.00 -18.88
N TRP A 348 4.43 -48.35 -17.78
CA TRP A 348 3.50 -47.83 -16.78
C TRP A 348 3.54 -46.30 -16.83
N HIS A 349 2.37 -45.68 -16.76
CA HIS A 349 2.11 -44.23 -16.61
C HIS A 349 1.92 -43.44 -17.91
N ARG A 350 0.72 -42.86 -18.06
CA ARG A 350 0.55 -41.59 -18.78
C ARG A 350 0.76 -40.48 -17.75
N ILE A 351 1.90 -39.81 -17.83
CA ILE A 351 2.09 -38.52 -17.17
C ILE A 351 1.35 -37.51 -18.04
N ARG A 352 0.26 -36.95 -17.52
CA ARG A 352 -0.32 -35.74 -18.09
C ARG A 352 0.17 -34.58 -17.26
N THR A 353 0.90 -33.69 -17.90
CA THR A 353 0.99 -32.30 -17.49
C THR A 353 -0.40 -31.70 -17.71
N ILE A 354 -0.99 -31.11 -16.67
CA ILE A 354 -2.17 -30.25 -16.79
C ILE A 354 -1.67 -28.85 -16.49
#